data_AF-A0A8T2P8M0-F1
#
_entry.id   AF-A0A8T2P8M0-F1
#
_cell.length_a   1.000
_cell.length_b   1.000
_cell.length_c   1.000
_cell.angle_alpha   90.00
_cell.angle_beta   90.00
_cell.angle_gamma   90.00
#
_symmetry.space_group_name_H-M   'P 1'
#
loop_
_entity.id
_entity.type
_entity.pdbx_description
1 polymer ?
#
loop_
_entity_poly.entity_id
_entity_poly.type
_entity_poly.pdbx_seq_one_letter_code
_entity_poly.pdbx_strand_id
1 'polypeptide(L)'
;MERRVAVLIVFAVGVSSLHAVDHTLDSVWENWKSLHGKEYTQDSEGKRRMIWEENHRFINQHNQEEAQGKHSYKLGMNQFGDLTNQEFREKMLGFDLNLVRDSSIPVWNGSVRQAPKEVDWRKKGYVTPVKNQNPQGRECGSCWAFSSTGALEGQMFRKTRQLVSLSEQNLVDCSKRYGNKGCKGGLMSKAFQYIKDNGGLASERSYPYEAQDNKPCRYKSNQRAAYCKGYQQLQPGDEMALRDAVVVVGPVSISLNASLKTFQYYRSGIYFDVACSNDPDHAMLAVGYGESKYEQPSKFWILKNSTQCHFLPYTVFTLTIIHSTAIQSPIRPDKDSEGKRRMIWEENHRFINQHNQEEAQGKHSYKLGMNHFGDLTDQEFQKMMLGFDVSLVKVSSLSEWNGTVPNPPKQVDWREKGYVTKVKDQSTCNSCWAFSSTGALEGQMFKKTGKLVSLSEQNLIDCSRSNGNNGCYGGSVLNAFQYIKDNGIASEQSYPYSAKDGQPCRYSSNQKAAHCEGFEVLPTGNEKRLRDGLATIGPISVVVNAQLKSFRHYISGIYGDINCTSHTNHAVLAVGYGESVNEIETNNISNHPTKFWILKNSWGSEWGENGYMRLAREHGNLCGITNYSVYPVV
;
A
#
# COMPACT_ATOMS: atom_id res chain seq x y z
N MET A 1 -11.94 78.23 -6.32
CA MET A 1 -12.28 77.45 -5.12
C MET A 1 -11.95 76.00 -5.45
N GLU A 2 -10.78 75.56 -5.01
CA GLU A 2 -10.13 74.29 -5.38
C GLU A 2 -10.91 73.09 -4.82
N ARG A 3 -11.36 72.17 -5.68
CA ARG A 3 -11.88 70.87 -5.26
C ARG A 3 -10.74 69.87 -5.26
N ARG A 4 -10.18 69.61 -4.07
CA ARG A 4 -9.24 68.51 -3.83
C ARG A 4 -9.99 67.18 -3.98
N VAL A 5 -9.59 66.39 -4.98
CA VAL A 5 -10.00 64.99 -5.12
C VAL A 5 -9.15 64.17 -4.15
N ALA A 6 -9.77 63.64 -3.09
CA ALA A 6 -9.14 62.67 -2.20
C ALA A 6 -9.15 61.30 -2.88
N VAL A 7 -7.99 60.85 -3.35
CA VAL A 7 -7.77 59.49 -3.84
C VAL A 7 -7.63 58.58 -2.61
N LEU A 8 -8.66 57.78 -2.34
CA LEU A 8 -8.61 56.67 -1.38
C LEU A 8 -7.74 55.55 -1.97
N ILE A 9 -6.46 55.52 -1.59
CA ILE A 9 -5.59 54.37 -1.83
C ILE A 9 -5.99 53.29 -0.82
N VAL A 10 -6.78 52.33 -1.27
CA VAL A 10 -7.02 51.08 -0.52
C VAL A 10 -5.76 50.25 -0.61
N PHE A 11 -4.91 50.31 0.41
CA PHE A 11 -3.88 49.30 0.61
C PHE A 11 -4.59 47.98 0.96
N ALA A 12 -4.80 47.13 -0.04
CA ALA A 12 -5.04 45.72 0.21
C ALA A 12 -3.74 45.14 0.79
N VAL A 13 -3.62 45.16 2.11
CA VAL A 13 -2.63 44.35 2.82
C VAL A 13 -3.08 42.90 2.66
N GLY A 14 -2.64 42.28 1.56
CA GLY A 14 -2.64 40.84 1.44
C GLY A 14 -1.75 40.31 2.56
N VAL A 15 -2.35 39.75 3.60
CA VAL A 15 -1.62 38.97 4.60
C VAL A 15 -1.15 37.71 3.91
N SER A 16 -0.03 37.78 3.19
CA SER A 16 0.77 36.61 2.89
C SER A 16 1.38 36.18 4.22
N SER A 17 0.71 35.27 4.92
CA SER A 17 1.31 34.56 6.03
C SER A 17 2.49 33.77 5.47
N LEU A 18 3.68 34.36 5.56
CA LEU A 18 4.96 33.68 5.45
C LEU A 18 4.96 32.63 6.58
N HIS A 19 4.55 31.42 6.24
CA HIS A 19 4.69 30.30 7.15
C HIS A 19 6.18 30.02 7.25
N ALA A 20 6.76 30.27 8.43
CA ALA A 20 8.14 29.92 8.70
C ALA A 20 8.36 28.43 8.45
N VAL A 21 9.54 28.07 7.93
CA VAL A 21 9.93 26.68 7.72
C VAL A 21 9.79 25.91 9.01
N ASP A 22 9.21 24.73 8.89
CA ASP A 22 8.90 23.92 10.02
C ASP A 22 10.09 23.06 10.43
N HIS A 23 10.98 23.61 11.25
CA HIS A 23 12.27 23.02 11.62
C HIS A 23 12.20 21.60 12.18
N THR A 24 11.03 21.18 12.63
CA THR A 24 10.88 19.84 13.15
C THR A 24 10.71 18.76 12.07
N LEU A 25 10.37 19.18 10.86
CA LEU A 25 10.34 18.33 9.67
C LEU A 25 11.74 18.23 9.01
N ASP A 26 12.80 18.84 9.58
CA ASP A 26 14.11 18.95 8.91
C ASP A 26 14.70 17.57 8.62
N SER A 27 14.65 16.66 9.61
CA SER A 27 15.10 15.28 9.43
C SER A 27 14.28 14.50 8.38
N VAL A 28 13.01 14.84 8.20
CA VAL A 28 12.08 14.18 7.27
C VAL A 28 12.35 14.68 5.86
N TRP A 29 12.66 15.97 5.73
CA TRP A 29 13.14 16.60 4.51
C TRP A 29 14.48 16.03 4.06
N GLU A 30 15.47 15.93 4.95
CA GLU A 30 16.76 15.32 4.62
C GLU A 30 16.61 13.86 4.17
N ASN A 31 15.78 13.08 4.87
CA ASN A 31 15.47 11.70 4.47
C ASN A 31 14.77 11.63 3.11
N TRP A 32 13.76 12.47 2.89
CA TRP A 32 13.03 12.53 1.63
C TRP A 32 13.96 12.95 0.48
N LYS A 33 14.84 13.93 0.70
CA LYS A 33 15.85 14.35 -0.26
C LYS A 33 16.78 13.19 -0.60
N SER A 34 17.33 12.52 0.41
CA SER A 34 18.22 11.37 0.23
C SER A 34 17.53 10.24 -0.54
N LEU A 35 16.32 9.86 -0.14
CA LEU A 35 15.52 8.81 -0.77
C LEU A 35 15.23 9.09 -2.25
N HIS A 36 15.03 10.36 -2.62
CA HIS A 36 14.68 10.77 -3.98
C HIS A 36 15.85 11.39 -4.76
N GLY A 37 17.07 11.35 -4.21
CA GLY A 37 18.27 11.92 -4.82
C GLY A 37 18.15 13.41 -5.12
N LYS A 38 17.57 14.18 -4.20
CA LYS A 38 17.35 15.62 -4.33
C LYS A 38 18.52 16.39 -3.73
N GLU A 39 19.07 17.29 -4.54
CA GLU A 39 20.09 18.25 -4.13
C GLU A 39 19.64 19.65 -4.54
N TYR A 40 19.85 20.63 -3.67
CA TYR A 40 19.45 22.01 -3.89
C TYR A 40 20.62 22.96 -3.64
N THR A 41 20.60 24.10 -4.32
CA THR A 41 21.47 25.23 -3.97
C THR A 41 20.94 25.90 -2.70
N GLN A 42 21.81 26.60 -1.95
CA GLN A 42 21.41 27.34 -0.74
C GLN A 42 20.21 28.27 -1.01
N ASP A 43 20.18 28.93 -2.16
CA ASP A 43 19.10 29.86 -2.54
C ASP A 43 17.77 29.17 -2.88
N SER A 44 17.79 27.91 -3.32
CA SER A 44 16.59 27.18 -3.76
C SER A 44 16.02 26.24 -2.69
N GLU A 45 16.85 25.83 -1.73
CA GLU A 45 16.47 24.86 -0.71
C GLU A 45 15.32 25.34 0.15
N GLY A 46 15.38 26.57 0.66
CA GLY A 46 14.29 27.12 1.49
C GLY A 46 12.94 27.15 0.77
N LYS A 47 12.94 27.50 -0.53
CA LYS A 47 11.72 27.48 -1.35
C LYS A 47 11.19 26.07 -1.56
N ARG A 48 12.06 25.12 -1.90
CA ARG A 48 11.70 23.71 -2.14
C ARG A 48 11.17 23.05 -0.88
N ARG A 49 11.78 23.37 0.26
CA ARG A 49 11.35 22.99 1.60
C ARG A 49 9.94 23.48 1.91
N MET A 50 9.65 24.76 1.70
CA MET A 50 8.32 25.32 1.95
C MET A 50 7.23 24.63 1.11
N ILE A 51 7.50 24.38 -0.17
CA ILE A 51 6.59 23.65 -1.07
C ILE A 51 6.35 22.23 -0.55
N TRP A 52 7.43 21.55 -0.14
CA TRP A 52 7.36 20.21 0.42
C TRP A 52 6.51 20.14 1.69
N GLU A 53 6.66 21.10 2.60
CA GLU A 53 5.85 21.15 3.81
C GLU A 53 4.37 21.45 3.54
N GLU A 54 4.08 22.33 2.57
CA GLU A 54 2.71 22.59 2.11
C GLU A 54 2.05 21.31 1.56
N ASN A 55 2.80 20.56 0.75
CA ASN A 55 2.34 19.30 0.19
C ASN A 55 2.18 18.23 1.26
N HIS A 56 3.10 18.16 2.23
CA HIS A 56 3.01 17.27 3.38
C HIS A 56 1.74 17.53 4.20
N ARG A 57 1.42 18.80 4.48
CA ARG A 57 0.18 19.21 5.17
C ARG A 57 -1.07 18.80 4.39
N PHE A 58 -1.07 19.05 3.07
CA PHE A 58 -2.18 18.67 2.20
C PHE A 58 -2.46 17.16 2.21
N ILE A 59 -1.41 16.34 2.11
CA ILE A 59 -1.51 14.87 2.14
C ILE A 59 -2.08 14.39 3.48
N ASN A 60 -1.58 14.93 4.59
CA ASN A 60 -2.03 14.55 5.92
C ASN A 60 -3.51 14.91 6.14
N GLN A 61 -3.91 16.11 5.73
CA GLN A 61 -5.32 16.52 5.81
C GLN A 61 -6.23 15.59 4.99
N HIS A 62 -5.86 15.30 3.74
CA HIS A 62 -6.64 14.41 2.89
C HIS A 62 -6.78 13.01 3.51
N ASN A 63 -5.69 12.44 4.04
CA ASN A 63 -5.71 11.10 4.63
C ASN A 63 -6.52 11.04 5.94
N GLN A 64 -6.61 12.14 6.69
CA GLN A 64 -7.55 12.25 7.81
C GLN A 64 -9.01 12.22 7.34
N GLU A 65 -9.31 12.87 6.22
CA GLU A 65 -10.65 12.84 5.60
C GLU A 65 -10.98 11.44 5.03
N GLU A 66 -10.00 10.76 4.43
CA GLU A 66 -10.13 9.37 3.97
C GLU A 66 -10.47 8.43 5.13
N ALA A 67 -9.78 8.54 6.27
CA ALA A 67 -10.04 7.73 7.45
C ALA A 67 -11.45 7.95 8.04
N GLN A 68 -12.10 9.07 7.70
CA GLN A 68 -13.50 9.38 8.04
C GLN A 68 -14.49 8.86 6.99
N GLY A 69 -14.03 8.15 5.96
CA GLY A 69 -14.82 7.65 4.85
C GLY A 69 -15.21 8.71 3.81
N LYS A 70 -14.58 9.90 3.82
CA LYS A 70 -14.89 10.97 2.85
C LYS A 70 -14.25 10.74 1.48
N HIS A 71 -13.15 10.01 1.46
CA HIS A 71 -12.41 9.65 0.25
C HIS A 71 -12.25 8.13 0.19
N SER A 72 -12.18 7.60 -1.02
CA SER A 72 -11.99 6.16 -1.29
C SER A 72 -10.53 5.78 -1.55
N TYR A 73 -9.61 6.72 -1.37
CA TYR A 73 -8.20 6.59 -1.71
C TYR A 73 -7.33 7.40 -0.78
N LYS A 74 -6.06 7.01 -0.66
CA LYS A 74 -5.05 7.70 0.15
C LYS A 74 -4.03 8.40 -0.72
N LEU A 75 -3.52 9.51 -0.20
CA LEU A 75 -2.36 10.22 -0.74
C LEU A 75 -1.08 9.80 -0.01
N GLY A 76 0.07 9.97 -0.63
CA GLY A 76 1.37 9.69 -0.03
C GLY A 76 2.46 10.58 -0.60
N MET A 77 3.40 10.98 0.26
CA MET A 77 4.55 11.75 -0.16
C MET A 77 5.39 10.93 -1.16
N ASN A 78 5.82 11.57 -2.24
CA ASN A 78 6.56 10.94 -3.32
C ASN A 78 7.65 11.90 -3.86
N GLN A 79 8.33 11.52 -4.94
CA GLN A 79 9.43 12.29 -5.52
C GLN A 79 9.05 13.70 -6.02
N PHE A 80 7.74 14.01 -6.11
CA PHE A 80 7.21 15.31 -6.50
C PHE A 80 6.90 16.22 -5.31
N GLY A 81 7.25 15.80 -4.08
CA GLY A 81 6.97 16.54 -2.85
C GLY A 81 7.44 18.00 -2.87
N ASP A 82 8.58 18.28 -3.51
CA ASP A 82 9.15 19.63 -3.64
C ASP A 82 8.59 20.45 -4.82
N LEU A 83 7.60 19.92 -5.54
CA LEU A 83 6.95 20.59 -6.66
C LEU A 83 5.59 21.14 -6.27
N THR A 84 5.33 22.38 -6.66
CA THR A 84 3.97 22.88 -6.70
C THR A 84 3.15 22.07 -7.70
N ASN A 85 1.82 22.08 -7.55
CA ASN A 85 0.97 21.39 -8.52
C ASN A 85 1.12 21.97 -9.93
N GLN A 86 1.36 23.27 -10.07
CA GLN A 86 1.67 23.89 -11.36
C GLN A 86 2.96 23.33 -11.97
N GLU A 87 4.06 23.27 -11.19
CA GLU A 87 5.31 22.68 -11.66
C GLU A 87 5.11 21.21 -12.06
N PHE A 88 4.40 20.42 -11.25
CA PHE A 88 4.09 19.03 -11.59
C PHE A 88 3.35 18.93 -12.92
N ARG A 89 2.33 19.76 -13.15
CA ARG A 89 1.57 19.80 -14.40
C ARG A 89 2.46 20.11 -15.60
N GLU A 90 3.26 21.16 -15.51
CA GLU A 90 4.16 21.60 -16.59
C GLU A 90 5.24 20.55 -16.92
N LYS A 91 5.72 19.81 -15.91
CA LYS A 91 6.85 18.90 -16.02
C LYS A 91 6.47 17.46 -16.37
N MET A 92 5.28 17.03 -15.96
CA MET A 92 4.91 15.60 -15.98
C MET A 92 3.72 15.29 -16.90
N LEU A 93 2.83 16.25 -17.15
CA LEU A 93 1.56 16.03 -17.87
C LEU A 93 1.69 16.41 -19.35
N GLY A 94 2.45 15.60 -20.08
CA GLY A 94 2.82 15.86 -21.47
C GLY A 94 1.85 15.32 -22.53
N PHE A 95 0.56 15.13 -22.24
CA PHE A 95 -0.39 14.77 -23.29
C PHE A 95 -0.91 16.04 -23.99
N ASP A 96 -0.78 16.11 -25.31
CA ASP A 96 -1.19 17.29 -26.10
C ASP A 96 -2.43 16.98 -26.96
N LEU A 97 -3.61 17.31 -26.42
CA LEU A 97 -4.90 17.20 -27.10
C LEU A 97 -4.97 18.00 -28.42
N ASN A 98 -4.19 19.07 -28.57
CA ASN A 98 -4.26 19.90 -29.77
C ASN A 98 -3.75 19.17 -31.02
N LEU A 99 -3.02 18.07 -30.83
CA LEU A 99 -2.54 17.18 -31.90
C LEU A 99 -3.61 16.20 -32.41
N VAL A 100 -4.80 16.14 -31.78
CA VAL A 100 -5.89 15.17 -32.06
C VAL A 100 -6.66 15.49 -33.36
N ARG A 101 -6.35 16.58 -34.08
CA ARG A 101 -7.08 17.05 -35.28
C ARG A 101 -6.95 16.17 -36.54
N ASP A 102 -6.71 14.87 -36.39
CA ASP A 102 -6.52 13.94 -37.50
C ASP A 102 -7.73 13.00 -37.62
N SER A 103 -8.75 13.43 -38.37
CA SER A 103 -9.96 12.65 -38.64
C SER A 103 -9.73 11.42 -39.54
N SER A 104 -8.48 11.18 -39.98
CA SER A 104 -8.13 10.05 -40.87
C SER A 104 -7.86 8.74 -40.13
N ILE A 105 -7.83 8.74 -38.79
CA ILE A 105 -7.56 7.53 -38.01
C ILE A 105 -8.77 6.59 -38.04
N PRO A 106 -8.64 5.32 -38.44
CA PRO A 106 -9.76 4.39 -38.44
C PRO A 106 -10.32 4.18 -37.03
N VAL A 107 -11.65 4.25 -36.90
CA VAL A 107 -12.34 4.01 -35.63
C VAL A 107 -12.45 2.50 -35.36
N TRP A 108 -12.22 2.10 -34.11
CA TRP A 108 -12.49 0.74 -33.65
C TRP A 108 -13.98 0.58 -33.33
N ASN A 109 -14.66 -0.34 -34.03
CA ASN A 109 -16.10 -0.58 -33.92
C ASN A 109 -16.44 -1.96 -33.31
N GLY A 110 -15.53 -2.54 -32.52
CA GLY A 110 -15.77 -3.82 -31.87
C GLY A 110 -16.77 -3.70 -30.72
N SER A 111 -17.41 -4.80 -30.35
CA SER A 111 -18.26 -4.87 -29.16
C SER A 111 -18.23 -6.27 -28.56
N VAL A 112 -18.44 -6.35 -27.24
CA VAL A 112 -18.49 -7.60 -26.49
C VAL A 112 -19.87 -7.73 -25.86
N ARG A 113 -20.65 -8.70 -26.33
CA ARG A 113 -22.03 -8.94 -25.86
C ARG A 113 -22.10 -9.20 -24.35
N GLN A 114 -21.11 -9.92 -23.82
CA GLN A 114 -21.00 -10.20 -22.38
C GLN A 114 -19.54 -10.12 -21.95
N ALA A 115 -19.12 -8.93 -21.54
CA ALA A 115 -17.78 -8.72 -21.02
C ALA A 115 -17.62 -9.40 -19.65
N PRO A 116 -16.44 -9.99 -19.34
CA PRO A 116 -16.15 -10.51 -18.00
C PRO A 116 -16.20 -9.37 -16.97
N LYS A 117 -16.47 -9.71 -15.71
CA LYS A 117 -16.52 -8.72 -14.60
C LYS A 117 -15.16 -8.11 -14.28
N GLU A 118 -14.09 -8.85 -14.52
CA GLU A 118 -12.73 -8.38 -14.33
C GLU A 118 -11.83 -8.83 -15.49
N VAL A 119 -10.89 -7.97 -15.84
CA VAL A 119 -9.77 -8.28 -16.72
C VAL A 119 -8.53 -7.71 -16.07
N ASP A 120 -7.46 -8.51 -15.99
CA ASP A 120 -6.16 -8.05 -15.50
C ASP A 120 -5.05 -8.64 -16.35
N TRP A 121 -4.57 -7.85 -17.30
CA TRP A 121 -3.52 -8.27 -18.25
C TRP A 121 -2.15 -8.44 -17.59
N ARG A 122 -1.94 -7.89 -16.39
CA ARG A 122 -0.71 -8.10 -15.60
C ARG A 122 -0.57 -9.58 -15.23
N LYS A 123 -1.68 -10.18 -14.77
CA LYS A 123 -1.75 -11.63 -14.42
C LYS A 123 -1.59 -12.56 -15.63
N LYS A 124 -1.63 -12.02 -16.85
CA LYS A 124 -1.55 -12.79 -18.10
C LYS A 124 -0.22 -12.60 -18.84
N GLY A 125 0.72 -11.81 -18.29
CA GLY A 125 2.04 -11.59 -18.87
C GLY A 125 2.10 -10.55 -20.01
N TYR A 126 1.05 -9.75 -20.20
CA TYR A 126 0.96 -8.77 -21.29
C TYR A 126 1.59 -7.42 -20.94
N VAL A 127 2.07 -7.24 -19.71
CA VAL A 127 2.43 -5.93 -19.15
C VAL A 127 3.83 -6.01 -18.55
N THR A 128 4.74 -5.16 -19.03
CA THR A 128 6.09 -5.01 -18.46
C THR A 128 6.04 -4.34 -17.08
N PRO A 129 7.11 -4.40 -16.26
CA PRO A 129 7.22 -3.62 -15.03
C PRO A 129 6.98 -2.11 -15.25
N VAL A 130 6.65 -1.40 -14.18
CA VAL A 130 6.48 0.06 -14.22
C VAL A 130 7.83 0.71 -14.45
N LYS A 131 7.89 1.60 -15.45
CA LYS A 131 9.07 2.42 -15.74
C LYS A 131 8.81 3.86 -15.31
N ASN A 132 9.89 4.60 -15.10
CA ASN A 132 9.84 5.97 -14.60
C ASN A 132 10.20 6.97 -15.71
N GLN A 133 9.28 7.90 -16.02
CA GLN A 133 9.48 9.03 -16.93
C GLN A 133 10.29 10.17 -16.28
N ASN A 134 10.60 10.05 -14.99
CA ASN A 134 11.49 10.96 -14.27
C ASN A 134 12.56 10.20 -13.46
N PRO A 135 13.49 9.52 -14.13
CA PRO A 135 14.61 8.85 -13.47
C PRO A 135 15.62 9.90 -12.99
N GLN A 136 16.12 9.74 -11.76
CA GLN A 136 17.16 10.60 -11.18
C GLN A 136 16.77 12.09 -11.14
N GLY A 137 15.49 12.41 -10.96
CA GLY A 137 15.00 13.79 -10.87
C GLY A 137 14.94 14.55 -12.21
N ARG A 138 15.24 13.90 -13.35
CA ARG A 138 15.10 14.49 -14.69
C ARG A 138 13.64 14.52 -15.15
N GLU A 139 13.08 15.71 -15.23
CA GLU A 139 11.68 15.91 -15.60
C GLU A 139 11.46 15.83 -17.11
N CYS A 140 10.60 14.90 -17.53
CA CYS A 140 10.25 14.72 -18.93
C CYS A 140 8.77 14.36 -19.09
N GLY A 141 7.99 15.25 -19.71
CA GLY A 141 6.58 15.07 -20.05
C GLY A 141 6.40 14.09 -21.22
N SER A 142 6.84 12.85 -21.04
CA SER A 142 6.87 11.82 -22.08
C SER A 142 5.87 10.68 -21.83
N CYS A 143 4.84 10.91 -21.00
CA CYS A 143 3.81 9.92 -20.67
C CYS A 143 3.16 9.28 -21.91
N TRP A 144 3.00 10.07 -22.97
CA TRP A 144 2.51 9.60 -24.27
C TRP A 144 3.40 8.50 -24.86
N ALA A 145 4.72 8.57 -24.70
CA ALA A 145 5.65 7.55 -25.16
C ALA A 145 5.49 6.26 -24.36
N PHE A 146 5.41 6.35 -23.02
CA PHE A 146 5.19 5.19 -22.13
C PHE A 146 3.84 4.51 -22.34
N SER A 147 2.78 5.28 -22.56
CA SER A 147 1.46 4.73 -22.90
C SER A 147 1.51 4.00 -24.24
N SER A 148 2.20 4.57 -25.24
CA SER A 148 2.34 3.97 -26.58
C SER A 148 3.16 2.69 -26.56
N THR A 149 4.33 2.70 -25.92
CA THR A 149 5.18 1.50 -25.79
C THR A 149 4.44 0.41 -25.06
N GLY A 150 3.78 0.71 -23.94
CA GLY A 150 3.03 -0.27 -23.16
C GLY A 150 1.89 -0.97 -23.93
N ALA A 151 1.17 -0.24 -24.79
CA ALA A 151 0.15 -0.85 -25.64
C ALA A 151 0.78 -1.75 -26.72
N LEU A 152 1.87 -1.30 -27.34
CA LEU A 152 2.58 -2.09 -28.34
C LEU A 152 3.24 -3.34 -27.74
N GLU A 153 3.80 -3.25 -26.54
CA GLU A 153 4.33 -4.39 -25.77
C GLU A 153 3.28 -5.48 -25.60
N GLY A 154 2.06 -5.11 -25.19
CA GLY A 154 0.94 -6.04 -25.06
C GLY A 154 0.55 -6.70 -26.39
N GLN A 155 0.53 -5.93 -27.49
CA GLN A 155 0.26 -6.48 -28.83
C GLN A 155 1.36 -7.42 -29.32
N MET A 156 2.62 -7.07 -29.06
CA MET A 156 3.76 -7.92 -29.41
C MET A 156 3.73 -9.22 -28.61
N PHE A 157 3.50 -9.16 -27.30
CA PHE A 157 3.35 -10.36 -26.47
C PHE A 157 2.20 -11.26 -26.95
N ARG A 158 1.05 -10.68 -27.33
CA ARG A 158 -0.06 -11.43 -27.91
C ARG A 158 0.37 -12.23 -29.14
N LYS A 159 1.21 -11.63 -29.98
CA LYS A 159 1.65 -12.21 -31.25
C LYS A 159 2.80 -13.21 -31.11
N THR A 160 3.81 -12.88 -30.31
CA THR A 160 5.07 -13.63 -30.25
C THR A 160 5.20 -14.49 -29.00
N ARG A 161 4.35 -14.26 -27.99
CA ARG A 161 4.48 -14.80 -26.63
C ARG A 161 5.78 -14.42 -25.92
N GLN A 162 6.49 -13.42 -26.42
CA GLN A 162 7.71 -12.89 -25.82
C GLN A 162 7.46 -11.43 -25.43
N LEU A 163 7.53 -11.13 -24.13
CA LEU A 163 7.33 -9.79 -23.62
C LEU A 163 8.66 -9.06 -23.69
N VAL A 164 8.73 -8.04 -24.53
CA VAL A 164 9.94 -7.24 -24.74
C VAL A 164 9.68 -5.83 -24.25
N SER A 165 10.54 -5.34 -23.36
CA SER A 165 10.51 -3.94 -22.92
C SER A 165 10.95 -3.02 -24.06
N LEU A 166 10.08 -2.13 -24.52
CA LEU A 166 10.31 -1.23 -25.66
C LEU A 166 10.86 0.13 -25.24
N SER A 167 11.60 0.80 -26.11
CA SER A 167 12.26 2.06 -25.79
C SER A 167 11.34 3.26 -25.95
N GLU A 168 11.04 3.94 -24.84
CA GLU A 168 10.36 5.24 -24.87
C GLU A 168 11.27 6.34 -25.42
N GLN A 169 12.58 6.26 -25.17
CA GLN A 169 13.53 7.28 -25.65
C GLN A 169 13.64 7.29 -27.17
N ASN A 170 13.53 6.13 -27.82
CA ASN A 170 13.43 6.07 -29.27
C ASN A 170 12.25 6.91 -29.78
N LEU A 171 11.09 6.88 -29.10
CA LEU A 171 9.96 7.75 -29.48
C LEU A 171 10.26 9.23 -29.21
N VAL A 172 10.83 9.55 -28.05
CA VAL A 172 11.20 10.93 -27.65
C VAL A 172 12.15 11.57 -28.67
N ASP A 173 13.16 10.82 -29.13
CA ASP A 173 14.19 11.33 -30.05
C ASP A 173 13.72 11.38 -31.51
N CYS A 174 12.92 10.39 -31.95
CA CYS A 174 12.72 10.13 -33.39
C CYS A 174 11.35 10.54 -33.94
N SER A 175 10.33 10.71 -33.11
CA SER A 175 8.96 10.95 -33.60
C SER A 175 8.60 12.44 -33.81
N LYS A 176 9.57 13.36 -33.70
CA LYS A 176 9.33 14.81 -33.82
C LYS A 176 8.70 15.24 -35.14
N ARG A 177 9.11 14.61 -36.25
CA ARG A 177 8.55 14.87 -37.59
C ARG A 177 7.05 14.52 -37.72
N TYR A 178 6.53 13.72 -36.79
CA TYR A 178 5.13 13.31 -36.73
C TYR A 178 4.29 14.22 -35.82
N GLY A 179 4.88 15.24 -35.20
CA GLY A 179 4.21 16.22 -34.36
C GLY A 179 4.43 16.04 -32.84
N ASN A 180 5.06 14.95 -32.40
CA ASN A 180 5.46 14.81 -31.00
C ASN A 180 6.58 15.79 -30.64
N LYS A 181 6.62 16.25 -29.38
CA LYS A 181 7.55 17.28 -28.92
C LYS A 181 8.51 16.74 -27.84
N GLY A 182 8.80 15.45 -27.85
CA GLY A 182 9.71 14.82 -26.91
C GLY A 182 9.23 14.95 -25.47
N CYS A 183 10.05 15.56 -24.62
CA CYS A 183 9.71 15.85 -23.22
C CYS A 183 8.68 16.98 -23.05
N LYS A 184 8.39 17.75 -24.10
CA LYS A 184 7.34 18.79 -24.11
C LYS A 184 5.97 18.24 -24.54
N GLY A 185 5.80 16.92 -24.47
CA GLY A 185 4.55 16.25 -24.75
C GLY A 185 4.39 15.68 -26.15
N GLY A 186 3.27 14.98 -26.36
CA GLY A 186 3.00 14.24 -27.58
C GLY A 186 1.69 13.46 -27.53
N LEU A 187 1.46 12.67 -28.58
CA LEU A 187 0.23 11.93 -28.80
C LEU A 187 0.53 10.49 -29.22
N MET A 188 -0.18 9.53 -28.64
CA MET A 188 0.06 8.10 -28.87
C MET A 188 -0.15 7.71 -30.33
N SER A 189 -1.13 8.29 -31.02
CA SER A 189 -1.35 8.02 -32.44
C SER A 189 -0.18 8.45 -33.33
N LYS A 190 0.46 9.59 -33.03
CA LYS A 190 1.66 10.05 -33.76
C LYS A 190 2.87 9.16 -33.46
N ALA A 191 2.97 8.61 -32.24
CA ALA A 191 3.96 7.59 -31.91
C ALA A 191 3.74 6.31 -32.73
N PHE A 192 2.51 5.80 -32.82
CA PHE A 192 2.19 4.62 -33.62
C PHE A 192 2.43 4.84 -35.12
N GLN A 193 2.10 6.03 -35.64
CA GLN A 193 2.39 6.41 -37.02
C GLN A 193 3.90 6.40 -37.31
N TYR A 194 4.71 6.99 -36.42
CA TYR A 194 6.17 6.90 -36.50
C TYR A 194 6.64 5.43 -36.53
N ILE A 195 6.18 4.59 -35.60
CA ILE A 195 6.64 3.19 -35.52
C ILE A 195 6.30 2.42 -36.79
N LYS A 196 5.12 2.68 -37.37
CA LYS A 196 4.66 2.06 -38.62
C LYS A 196 5.57 2.46 -39.79
N ASP A 197 5.78 3.76 -40.00
CA ASP A 197 6.54 4.27 -41.14
C ASP A 197 8.06 4.02 -41.02
N ASN A 198 8.58 4.07 -39.79
CA ASN A 198 9.97 3.77 -39.46
C ASN A 198 10.29 2.26 -39.60
N GLY A 199 9.26 1.41 -39.72
CA GLY A 199 9.42 -0.04 -39.84
C GLY A 199 9.81 -0.74 -38.54
N GLY A 200 9.73 -0.05 -37.40
CA GLY A 200 9.96 -0.64 -36.09
C GLY A 200 10.32 0.34 -34.97
N LEU A 201 10.49 -0.22 -33.78
CA LEU A 201 10.92 0.45 -32.56
C LEU A 201 11.98 -0.39 -31.84
N ALA A 202 12.96 0.26 -31.22
CA ALA A 202 14.00 -0.40 -30.44
C ALA A 202 13.50 -0.94 -29.09
N SER A 203 14.23 -1.90 -28.52
CA SER A 203 14.04 -2.32 -27.12
C SER A 203 14.67 -1.30 -26.16
N GLU A 204 14.19 -1.27 -24.93
CA GLU A 204 14.78 -0.49 -23.84
C GLU A 204 16.26 -0.84 -23.64
N ARG A 205 16.63 -2.12 -23.75
CA ARG A 205 18.03 -2.56 -23.64
C ARG A 205 18.94 -1.97 -24.72
N SER A 206 18.44 -1.84 -25.94
CA SER A 206 19.21 -1.33 -27.09
C SER A 206 19.21 0.20 -27.20
N TYR A 207 18.21 0.85 -26.58
CA TYR A 207 18.03 2.30 -26.62
C TYR A 207 17.45 2.76 -25.27
N PRO A 208 18.28 2.85 -24.21
CA PRO A 208 17.81 3.12 -22.86
C PRO A 208 17.13 4.48 -22.69
N TYR A 209 16.25 4.57 -21.70
CA TYR A 209 15.56 5.81 -21.35
C TYR A 209 16.48 6.81 -20.62
N GLU A 210 16.56 8.02 -21.16
CA GLU A 210 17.46 9.07 -20.69
C GLU A 210 16.72 10.32 -20.21
N ALA A 211 15.39 10.41 -20.40
CA ALA A 211 14.57 11.56 -20.01
C ALA A 211 15.12 12.90 -20.55
N GLN A 212 15.64 12.90 -21.78
CA GLN A 212 16.22 14.07 -22.46
C GLN A 212 15.65 14.19 -23.88
N ASP A 213 15.37 15.40 -24.35
CA ASP A 213 14.77 15.63 -25.67
C ASP A 213 15.69 16.36 -26.67
N ASN A 214 16.97 16.57 -26.33
CA ASN A 214 17.92 17.35 -27.11
C ASN A 214 18.87 16.50 -27.97
N LYS A 215 18.72 15.17 -27.97
CA LYS A 215 19.59 14.27 -28.74
C LYS A 215 19.01 13.97 -30.13
N PRO A 216 19.87 13.72 -31.14
CA PRO A 216 19.41 13.25 -32.44
C PRO A 216 18.84 11.84 -32.33
N CYS A 217 17.95 11.48 -33.27
CA CYS A 217 17.45 10.10 -33.39
C CYS A 217 18.61 9.13 -33.65
N ARG A 218 18.82 8.15 -32.76
CA ARG A 218 19.91 7.15 -32.85
C ARG A 218 19.43 5.77 -33.31
N TYR A 219 18.16 5.65 -33.72
CA TYR A 219 17.57 4.36 -34.05
C TYR A 219 18.26 3.74 -35.26
N LYS A 220 18.59 2.45 -35.16
CA LYS A 220 19.10 1.65 -36.27
C LYS A 220 18.15 0.49 -36.56
N SER A 221 17.95 0.17 -37.83
CA SER A 221 17.01 -0.88 -38.25
C SER A 221 17.34 -2.27 -37.68
N ASN A 222 18.62 -2.54 -37.41
CA ASN A 222 19.07 -3.78 -36.77
C ASN A 222 18.77 -3.84 -35.25
N GLN A 223 18.29 -2.76 -34.64
CA GLN A 223 17.83 -2.72 -33.23
C GLN A 223 16.33 -2.97 -33.09
N ARG A 224 15.62 -3.27 -34.18
CA ARG A 224 14.16 -3.47 -34.19
C ARG A 224 13.73 -4.58 -33.22
N ALA A 225 12.97 -4.20 -32.21
CA ALA A 225 12.37 -5.10 -31.22
C ALA A 225 10.85 -5.27 -31.41
N ALA A 226 10.17 -4.27 -31.96
CA ALA A 226 8.74 -4.32 -32.27
C ALA A 226 8.43 -3.58 -33.57
N TYR A 227 7.23 -3.80 -34.12
CA TYR A 227 6.70 -3.05 -35.26
C TYR A 227 5.19 -2.85 -35.13
N CYS A 228 4.68 -1.78 -35.72
CA CYS A 228 3.27 -1.45 -35.75
C CYS A 228 2.75 -1.60 -37.18
N LYS A 229 1.74 -2.45 -37.41
CA LYS A 229 1.09 -2.56 -38.73
C LYS A 229 0.10 -1.41 -38.98
N GLY A 230 -0.49 -0.90 -37.90
CA GLY A 230 -1.53 0.11 -37.91
C GLY A 230 -2.10 0.30 -36.51
N TYR A 231 -2.94 1.31 -36.35
CA TYR A 231 -3.57 1.68 -35.09
C TYR A 231 -5.00 2.17 -35.38
N GLN A 232 -5.85 2.07 -34.37
CA GLN A 232 -7.25 2.50 -34.43
C GLN A 232 -7.56 3.35 -33.21
N GLN A 233 -8.55 4.22 -33.34
CA GLN A 233 -9.00 5.09 -32.26
C GLN A 233 -10.37 4.63 -31.74
N LEU A 234 -10.53 4.67 -30.42
CA LEU A 234 -11.81 4.49 -29.76
C LEU A 234 -12.59 5.80 -29.80
N GLN A 235 -13.92 5.72 -29.84
CA GLN A 235 -14.76 6.91 -29.75
C GLN A 235 -14.50 7.64 -28.43
N PRO A 236 -14.16 8.95 -28.44
CA PRO A 236 -13.90 9.70 -27.21
C PRO A 236 -15.11 9.65 -26.26
N GLY A 237 -14.84 9.36 -24.97
CA GLY A 237 -15.87 9.27 -23.93
C GLY A 237 -16.64 7.95 -23.86
N ASP A 238 -16.39 7.00 -24.78
CA ASP A 238 -17.08 5.70 -24.76
C ASP A 238 -16.32 4.68 -23.90
N GLU A 239 -16.64 4.66 -22.60
CA GLU A 239 -16.06 3.69 -21.64
C GLU A 239 -16.46 2.24 -21.93
N MET A 240 -17.59 1.99 -22.59
CA MET A 240 -17.99 0.63 -22.98
C MET A 240 -17.13 0.13 -24.13
N ALA A 241 -16.86 0.97 -25.13
CA ALA A 241 -15.92 0.66 -26.20
C ALA A 241 -14.52 0.43 -25.64
N LEU A 242 -14.07 1.25 -24.67
CA LEU A 242 -12.77 1.04 -24.00
C LEU A 242 -12.75 -0.32 -23.27
N ARG A 243 -13.82 -0.67 -22.55
CA ARG A 243 -13.92 -1.96 -21.83
C ARG A 243 -13.80 -3.11 -22.81
N ASP A 244 -14.56 -3.04 -23.89
CA ASP A 244 -14.62 -4.08 -24.91
C ASP A 244 -13.29 -4.20 -25.66
N ALA A 245 -12.61 -3.09 -25.93
CA ALA A 245 -11.26 -3.10 -26.48
C ALA A 245 -10.26 -3.70 -25.50
N VAL A 246 -10.32 -3.38 -24.20
CA VAL A 246 -9.46 -4.01 -23.20
C VAL A 246 -9.68 -5.53 -23.16
N VAL A 247 -10.91 -6.02 -23.32
CA VAL A 247 -11.22 -7.46 -23.40
C VAL A 247 -10.64 -8.09 -24.67
N VAL A 248 -10.89 -7.48 -25.84
CA VAL A 248 -10.64 -8.11 -27.15
C VAL A 248 -9.22 -7.86 -27.67
N VAL A 249 -8.67 -6.68 -27.40
CA VAL A 249 -7.41 -6.19 -27.96
C VAL A 249 -6.25 -6.48 -27.01
N GLY A 250 -6.41 -6.21 -25.71
CA GLY A 250 -5.34 -6.28 -24.70
C GLY A 250 -5.17 -4.95 -23.97
N PRO A 251 -3.98 -4.63 -23.43
CA PRO A 251 -3.69 -3.30 -22.92
C PRO A 251 -3.91 -2.19 -23.97
N VAL A 252 -4.55 -1.10 -23.57
CA VAL A 252 -4.94 0.02 -24.46
C VAL A 252 -4.35 1.33 -23.96
N SER A 253 -3.72 2.10 -24.85
CA SER A 253 -3.29 3.47 -24.53
C SER A 253 -4.51 4.36 -24.32
N ILE A 254 -4.55 5.06 -23.19
CA ILE A 254 -5.62 6.00 -22.83
C ILE A 254 -5.04 7.36 -22.45
N SER A 255 -5.89 8.37 -22.39
CA SER A 255 -5.59 9.63 -21.74
C SER A 255 -6.66 10.00 -20.72
N LEU A 256 -6.26 10.74 -19.69
CA LEU A 256 -7.13 11.22 -18.61
C LEU A 256 -6.62 12.54 -18.05
N ASN A 257 -7.42 13.20 -17.21
CA ASN A 257 -6.99 14.38 -16.47
C ASN A 257 -6.26 13.97 -15.19
N ALA A 258 -4.99 14.36 -15.09
CA ALA A 258 -4.13 14.18 -13.92
C ALA A 258 -3.70 15.52 -13.30
N SER A 259 -4.36 16.62 -13.67
CA SER A 259 -4.04 17.97 -13.21
C SER A 259 -4.18 18.15 -11.70
N LEU A 260 -5.10 17.40 -11.07
CA LEU A 260 -5.40 17.59 -9.65
C LEU A 260 -4.22 17.25 -8.74
N LYS A 261 -4.07 18.02 -7.66
CA LYS A 261 -3.07 17.79 -6.61
C LYS A 261 -3.25 16.43 -5.92
N THR A 262 -4.49 15.94 -5.84
CA THR A 262 -4.82 14.59 -5.36
C THR A 262 -4.25 13.50 -6.28
N PHE A 263 -4.28 13.68 -7.61
CA PHE A 263 -3.66 12.75 -8.55
C PHE A 263 -2.13 12.72 -8.41
N GLN A 264 -1.50 13.90 -8.27
CA GLN A 264 -0.05 14.04 -8.07
C GLN A 264 0.48 13.20 -6.91
N TYR A 265 -0.33 13.04 -5.85
CA TYR A 265 0.05 12.34 -4.62
C TYR A 265 -0.68 11.02 -4.39
N TYR A 266 -1.49 10.53 -5.33
CA TYR A 266 -2.21 9.28 -5.12
C TYR A 266 -1.26 8.12 -4.77
N ARG A 267 -1.65 7.31 -3.78
CA ARG A 267 -0.87 6.18 -3.27
C ARG A 267 -1.61 4.85 -3.35
N SER A 268 -2.86 4.80 -2.92
CA SER A 268 -3.63 3.54 -2.83
C SER A 268 -5.15 3.79 -2.77
N GLY A 269 -5.95 2.73 -2.94
CA GLY A 269 -7.43 2.78 -2.96
C GLY A 269 -8.01 3.08 -4.34
N ILE A 270 -9.33 3.23 -4.46
CA ILE A 270 -9.98 3.57 -5.73
C ILE A 270 -9.99 5.09 -5.85
N TYR A 271 -9.16 5.64 -6.74
CA TYR A 271 -9.13 7.07 -7.01
C TYR A 271 -10.46 7.53 -7.57
N PHE A 272 -11.09 8.45 -6.84
CA PHE A 272 -12.34 9.08 -7.22
C PHE A 272 -12.37 10.48 -6.63
N ASP A 273 -12.12 11.48 -7.48
CA ASP A 273 -12.15 12.89 -7.11
C ASP A 273 -13.22 13.61 -7.91
N VAL A 274 -14.20 14.19 -7.21
CA VAL A 274 -15.32 14.91 -7.81
C VAL A 274 -14.89 16.18 -8.54
N ALA A 275 -13.68 16.69 -8.29
CA ALA A 275 -13.13 17.85 -8.97
C ALA A 275 -12.46 17.50 -10.31
N CYS A 276 -12.40 16.21 -10.71
CA CYS A 276 -11.74 15.78 -11.94
C CYS A 276 -12.49 16.29 -13.17
N SER A 277 -11.79 16.95 -14.09
CA SER A 277 -12.38 17.42 -15.35
C SER A 277 -12.26 16.37 -16.47
N ASN A 278 -13.00 16.59 -17.57
CA ASN A 278 -12.94 15.77 -18.78
C ASN A 278 -11.85 16.23 -19.77
N ASP A 279 -10.92 17.07 -19.34
CA ASP A 279 -9.84 17.61 -20.18
C ASP A 279 -8.54 16.82 -19.96
N PRO A 280 -8.26 15.77 -20.75
CA PRO A 280 -7.07 14.96 -20.51
C PRO A 280 -5.78 15.72 -20.79
N ASP A 281 -4.81 15.53 -19.90
CA ASP A 281 -3.46 16.11 -19.95
C ASP A 281 -2.37 15.06 -19.65
N HIS A 282 -2.77 13.81 -19.39
CA HIS A 282 -1.86 12.71 -19.11
C HIS A 282 -2.23 11.45 -19.87
N ALA A 283 -1.22 10.74 -20.37
CA ALA A 283 -1.39 9.47 -21.05
C ALA A 283 -0.97 8.31 -20.15
N MET A 284 -1.82 7.28 -20.08
CA MET A 284 -1.60 6.08 -19.28
C MET A 284 -1.96 4.83 -20.09
N LEU A 285 -1.71 3.65 -19.52
CA LEU A 285 -2.07 2.38 -20.15
C LEU A 285 -3.18 1.71 -19.34
N ALA A 286 -4.35 1.52 -19.95
CA ALA A 286 -5.40 0.67 -19.39
C ALA A 286 -4.98 -0.79 -19.54
N VAL A 287 -4.72 -1.47 -18.42
CA VAL A 287 -4.28 -2.89 -18.38
C VAL A 287 -5.37 -3.82 -17.84
N GLY A 288 -6.55 -3.28 -17.58
CA GLY A 288 -7.64 -4.05 -17.00
C GLY A 288 -8.74 -3.19 -16.41
N TYR A 289 -9.73 -3.85 -15.83
CA TYR A 289 -10.80 -3.27 -15.04
C TYR A 289 -11.32 -4.33 -14.06
N GLY A 290 -12.04 -3.90 -13.02
CA GLY A 290 -12.63 -4.81 -12.05
C GLY A 290 -13.83 -4.20 -11.33
N GLU A 291 -14.46 -5.03 -10.48
CA GLU A 291 -15.55 -4.62 -9.61
C GLU A 291 -15.19 -4.93 -8.15
N SER A 292 -15.27 -3.92 -7.28
CA SER A 292 -15.14 -4.06 -5.83
C SER A 292 -16.51 -4.24 -5.17
N LYS A 293 -16.62 -5.21 -4.26
CA LYS A 293 -17.80 -5.38 -3.41
C LYS A 293 -17.73 -4.59 -2.11
N TYR A 294 -16.57 -4.02 -1.79
CA TYR A 294 -16.25 -3.49 -0.47
C TYR A 294 -15.85 -2.01 -0.50
N GLU A 295 -15.41 -1.51 -1.66
CA GLU A 295 -14.94 -0.15 -1.84
C GLU A 295 -15.89 0.57 -2.80
N GLN A 296 -16.26 1.79 -2.46
CA GLN A 296 -16.95 2.68 -3.38
C GLN A 296 -15.95 3.64 -3.98
N PRO A 297 -16.03 3.93 -5.29
CA PRO A 297 -16.99 3.38 -6.24
C PRO A 297 -16.69 1.91 -6.63
N SER A 298 -17.75 1.12 -6.80
CA SER A 298 -17.68 -0.35 -6.96
C SER A 298 -17.09 -0.88 -8.28
N LYS A 299 -16.80 -0.05 -9.28
CA LYS A 299 -16.20 -0.48 -10.56
C LYS A 299 -15.02 0.41 -10.84
N PHE A 300 -13.89 -0.15 -11.28
CA PHE A 300 -12.67 0.63 -11.45
C PHE A 300 -11.86 0.16 -12.66
N TRP A 301 -11.10 1.08 -13.24
CA TRP A 301 -10.07 0.78 -14.23
C TRP A 301 -8.75 0.42 -13.54
N ILE A 302 -7.98 -0.49 -14.13
CA ILE A 302 -6.62 -0.83 -13.69
C ILE A 302 -5.65 -0.14 -14.66
N LEU A 303 -4.93 0.87 -14.19
CA LEU A 303 -4.11 1.75 -15.02
C LEU A 303 -2.63 1.66 -14.65
N LYS A 304 -1.77 1.42 -15.65
CA LYS A 304 -0.31 1.51 -15.50
C LYS A 304 0.14 2.95 -15.82
N ASN A 305 0.80 3.57 -14.86
CA ASN A 305 1.39 4.91 -14.99
C ASN A 305 2.89 4.83 -15.36
N SER A 306 3.45 5.97 -15.73
CA SER A 306 4.87 6.16 -16.06
C SER A 306 5.67 6.84 -14.94
N THR A 307 5.20 6.79 -13.69
CA THR A 307 5.93 7.29 -12.52
C THR A 307 6.13 6.14 -11.53
N GLN A 308 7.40 5.79 -11.27
CA GLN A 308 7.73 4.69 -10.36
C GLN A 308 7.82 5.22 -8.93
N CYS A 309 6.99 4.69 -8.02
CA CYS A 309 7.24 4.84 -6.59
C CYS A 309 8.43 3.95 -6.22
N HIS A 310 9.52 4.52 -5.64
CA HIS A 310 10.73 3.78 -5.27
C HIS A 310 10.51 2.58 -4.33
N PHE A 311 9.32 2.43 -3.75
CA PHE A 311 8.96 1.34 -2.82
C PHE A 311 8.19 0.17 -3.43
N LEU A 312 7.78 0.21 -4.71
CA LEU A 312 7.02 -0.88 -5.33
C LEU A 312 7.41 -1.06 -6.81
N PRO A 313 7.91 -2.23 -7.26
CA PRO A 313 8.18 -2.50 -8.68
C PRO A 313 6.90 -2.55 -9.56
N TYR A 314 5.71 -2.41 -8.97
CA TYR A 314 4.41 -2.46 -9.66
C TYR A 314 3.40 -1.46 -9.06
N THR A 315 3.56 -0.15 -9.31
CA THR A 315 2.51 0.83 -8.98
C THR A 315 1.47 0.88 -10.11
N VAL A 316 0.26 0.42 -9.82
CA VAL A 316 -0.89 0.40 -10.74
C VAL A 316 -2.04 1.10 -10.05
N PHE A 317 -2.61 2.11 -10.72
CA PHE A 317 -3.62 3.01 -10.19
C PHE A 317 -5.01 2.42 -10.47
N THR A 318 -5.92 2.51 -9.52
CA THR A 318 -7.33 2.17 -9.70
C THR A 318 -8.16 3.44 -9.74
N LEU A 319 -8.90 3.73 -10.83
CA LEU A 319 -9.61 5.01 -11.04
C LEU A 319 -11.06 4.77 -11.48
N THR A 320 -11.99 5.63 -11.04
CA THR A 320 -13.42 5.61 -11.42
C THR A 320 -13.98 7.04 -11.51
N ILE A 321 -15.00 7.27 -12.34
CA ILE A 321 -15.72 8.56 -12.49
C ILE A 321 -17.24 8.31 -12.38
N ILE A 322 -17.95 8.84 -11.38
CA ILE A 322 -19.43 8.85 -11.25
C ILE A 322 -19.93 10.12 -10.50
N HIS A 323 -21.07 10.71 -10.90
CA HIS A 323 -21.66 11.96 -10.38
C HIS A 323 -22.35 11.88 -8.98
N SER A 324 -22.05 12.87 -8.10
CA SER A 324 -22.84 13.57 -7.03
C SER A 324 -23.73 12.84 -5.99
N THR A 325 -23.51 13.05 -4.67
CA THR A 325 -24.18 14.04 -3.76
C THR A 325 -23.64 13.92 -2.32
N ALA A 326 -23.54 15.05 -1.61
CA ALA A 326 -22.79 15.24 -0.35
C ALA A 326 -23.57 14.88 0.93
N ILE A 327 -22.84 14.46 1.98
CA ILE A 327 -23.30 14.53 3.39
C ILE A 327 -22.14 14.99 4.29
N GLN A 328 -22.34 16.12 4.99
CA GLN A 328 -21.47 16.63 6.05
C GLN A 328 -21.90 16.08 7.43
N SER A 329 -20.93 15.86 8.33
CA SER A 329 -21.14 16.04 9.77
C SER A 329 -19.84 16.21 10.55
N PRO A 330 -19.90 16.83 11.74
CA PRO A 330 -18.83 17.61 12.34
C PRO A 330 -18.13 16.87 13.49
N ILE A 331 -16.90 17.28 13.78
CA ILE A 331 -16.26 17.45 15.12
C ILE A 331 -14.77 17.73 14.81
N ARG A 332 -14.32 18.97 15.01
CA ARG A 332 -12.89 19.33 14.98
C ARG A 332 -12.32 19.22 16.41
N PRO A 333 -11.19 18.54 16.64
CA PRO A 333 -10.45 18.71 17.88
C PRO A 333 -9.60 19.99 17.87
N ASP A 334 -9.32 20.48 19.07
CA ASP A 334 -8.75 21.79 19.43
C ASP A 334 -7.29 21.99 18.96
N LYS A 335 -6.90 23.23 18.64
CA LYS A 335 -5.55 23.61 18.13
C LYS A 335 -4.41 23.31 19.12
N ASP A 336 -4.72 23.25 20.42
CA ASP A 336 -3.75 22.91 21.47
C ASP A 336 -3.32 21.42 21.44
N SER A 337 -4.05 20.56 20.70
CA SER A 337 -3.77 19.13 20.55
C SER A 337 -2.80 18.79 19.41
N GLU A 338 -2.79 19.58 18.33
CA GLU A 338 -1.94 19.31 17.15
C GLU A 338 -0.45 19.53 17.44
N GLY A 339 -0.11 20.61 18.15
CA GLY A 339 1.27 20.89 18.56
C GLY A 339 1.85 19.78 19.46
N LYS A 340 1.03 19.24 20.37
CA LYS A 340 1.43 18.11 21.24
C LYS A 340 1.64 16.83 20.43
N ARG A 341 0.71 16.47 19.55
CA ARG A 341 0.82 15.30 18.64
C ARG A 341 2.06 15.36 17.78
N ARG A 342 2.37 16.55 17.28
CA ARG A 342 3.53 16.79 16.45
C ARG A 342 4.86 16.65 17.21
N MET A 343 4.98 17.16 18.44
CA MET A 343 6.17 16.94 19.27
C MET A 343 6.45 15.44 19.50
N ILE A 344 5.40 14.66 19.76
CA ILE A 344 5.48 13.20 19.91
C ILE A 344 5.95 12.55 18.61
N TRP A 345 5.40 13.00 17.47
CA TRP A 345 5.78 12.50 16.16
C TRP A 345 7.25 12.73 15.82
N GLU A 346 7.79 13.89 16.18
CA GLU A 346 9.20 14.20 15.96
C GLU A 346 10.12 13.35 16.82
N GLU A 347 9.74 13.12 18.08
CA GLU A 347 10.46 12.23 18.98
C GLU A 347 10.48 10.80 18.44
N ASN A 348 9.36 10.34 17.90
CA ASN A 348 9.27 9.04 17.23
C ASN A 348 10.11 9.00 15.94
N HIS A 349 10.09 10.06 15.14
CA HIS A 349 10.89 10.17 13.91
C HIS A 349 12.41 10.15 14.19
N ARG A 350 12.88 10.88 15.21
CA ARG A 350 14.30 10.88 15.61
C ARG A 350 14.77 9.48 16.02
N PHE A 351 13.97 8.79 16.82
CA PHE A 351 14.25 7.41 17.23
C PHE A 351 14.36 6.46 16.02
N ILE A 352 13.41 6.54 15.07
CA ILE A 352 13.42 5.74 13.83
C ILE A 352 14.69 6.00 13.03
N ASN A 353 15.08 7.27 12.86
CA ASN A 353 16.26 7.64 12.10
C ASN A 353 17.55 7.15 12.73
N GLN A 354 17.70 7.33 14.04
CA GLN A 354 18.87 6.84 14.77
C GLN A 354 19.00 5.32 14.62
N HIS A 355 17.90 4.60 14.83
CA HIS A 355 17.89 3.15 14.64
C HIS A 355 18.28 2.74 13.21
N ASN A 356 17.75 3.40 12.20
CA ASN A 356 18.05 3.05 10.79
C ASN A 356 19.49 3.41 10.39
N GLN A 357 20.12 4.40 11.03
CA GLN A 357 21.56 4.65 10.85
C GLN A 357 22.40 3.53 11.47
N GLU A 358 21.98 3.01 12.62
CA GLU A 358 22.62 1.85 13.26
C GLU A 358 22.41 0.56 12.44
N GLU A 359 21.22 0.37 11.85
CA GLU A 359 20.94 -0.71 10.90
C GLU A 359 21.86 -0.65 9.68
N ALA A 360 22.04 0.53 9.08
CA ALA A 360 22.93 0.70 7.93
C ALA A 360 24.40 0.40 8.25
N GLN A 361 24.78 0.43 9.54
CA GLN A 361 26.09 0.03 10.04
C GLN A 361 26.17 -1.47 10.39
N GLY A 362 25.11 -2.25 10.12
CA GLY A 362 25.02 -3.67 10.46
C GLY A 362 24.82 -3.94 11.95
N LYS A 363 24.28 -2.98 12.73
CA LYS A 363 23.99 -3.21 14.17
C LYS A 363 22.63 -3.88 14.39
N HIS A 364 21.70 -3.70 13.45
CA HIS A 364 20.35 -4.26 13.51
C HIS A 364 20.04 -5.04 12.24
N SER A 365 19.24 -6.11 12.37
CA SER A 365 18.76 -6.94 11.25
C SER A 365 17.40 -6.50 10.69
N TYR A 366 16.90 -5.35 11.13
CA TYR A 366 15.58 -4.84 10.81
C TYR A 366 15.57 -3.31 10.73
N LYS A 367 14.58 -2.78 10.01
CA LYS A 367 14.37 -1.34 9.83
C LYS A 367 13.10 -0.90 10.53
N LEU A 368 13.11 0.36 10.94
CA LEU A 368 11.95 1.08 11.41
C LEU A 368 11.42 2.03 10.33
N GLY A 369 10.15 2.37 10.40
CA GLY A 369 9.49 3.30 9.50
C GLY A 369 8.39 4.05 10.20
N MET A 370 8.19 5.30 9.79
CA MET A 370 7.07 6.08 10.28
C MET A 370 5.77 5.46 9.78
N ASN A 371 4.81 5.28 10.68
CA ASN A 371 3.50 4.70 10.39
C ASN A 371 2.41 5.49 11.12
N HIS A 372 1.17 5.02 11.07
CA HIS A 372 0.00 5.71 11.63
C HIS A 372 -0.01 5.78 13.17
N PHE A 373 0.97 5.19 13.87
CA PHE A 373 1.21 5.40 15.31
C PHE A 373 2.25 6.49 15.60
N GLY A 374 2.68 7.21 14.57
CA GLY A 374 3.74 8.19 14.63
C GLY A 374 3.52 9.26 15.69
N ASP A 375 2.30 9.69 15.94
CA ASP A 375 1.95 10.77 16.88
C ASP A 375 1.50 10.28 18.27
N LEU A 376 1.72 9.00 18.58
CA LEU A 376 1.38 8.41 19.87
C LEU A 376 2.60 8.28 20.77
N THR A 377 2.44 8.71 22.02
CA THR A 377 3.41 8.42 23.08
C THR A 377 3.42 6.94 23.39
N ASP A 378 4.45 6.48 24.11
CA ASP A 378 4.48 5.11 24.59
C ASP A 378 3.28 4.75 25.48
N GLN A 379 2.87 5.68 26.34
CA GLN A 379 1.71 5.47 27.21
C GLN A 379 0.40 5.39 26.43
N GLU A 380 0.19 6.27 25.46
CA GLU A 380 -1.02 6.26 24.64
C GLU A 380 -1.11 5.00 23.78
N PHE A 381 -0.01 4.63 23.12
CA PHE A 381 0.04 3.43 22.33
C PHE A 381 -0.21 2.17 23.16
N GLN A 382 0.47 2.06 24.32
CA GLN A 382 0.26 0.93 25.22
C GLN A 382 -1.19 0.84 25.68
N LYS A 383 -1.81 1.99 25.98
CA LYS A 383 -3.21 2.06 26.41
C LYS A 383 -4.21 1.77 25.29
N MET A 384 -3.86 1.99 24.03
CA MET A 384 -4.79 1.89 22.89
C MET A 384 -4.63 0.61 22.05
N MET A 385 -3.45 -0.02 22.07
CA MET A 385 -3.12 -1.10 21.15
C MET A 385 -2.83 -2.44 21.83
N LEU A 386 -2.48 -2.46 23.13
CA LEU A 386 -1.97 -3.65 23.83
C LEU A 386 -3.03 -4.25 24.76
N GLY A 387 -3.97 -4.99 24.17
CA GLY A 387 -5.16 -5.50 24.85
C GLY A 387 -5.08 -6.91 25.42
N PHE A 388 -3.93 -7.56 25.43
CA PHE A 388 -3.84 -8.89 26.02
C PHE A 388 -3.57 -8.79 27.53
N ASP A 389 -4.33 -9.53 28.33
CA ASP A 389 -4.14 -9.62 29.77
C ASP A 389 -4.23 -11.08 30.24
N VAL A 390 -3.10 -11.63 30.69
CA VAL A 390 -3.00 -13.01 31.19
C VAL A 390 -3.75 -13.19 32.51
N SER A 391 -3.92 -12.13 33.31
CA SER A 391 -4.61 -12.20 34.60
C SER A 391 -6.11 -12.46 34.47
N LEU A 392 -6.67 -12.19 33.28
CA LEU A 392 -8.09 -12.43 32.99
C LEU A 392 -8.42 -13.88 32.65
N VAL A 393 -7.42 -14.78 32.51
CA VAL A 393 -7.66 -16.19 32.18
C VAL A 393 -8.48 -16.86 33.29
N LYS A 394 -9.71 -17.30 32.97
CA LYS A 394 -10.61 -17.99 33.92
C LYS A 394 -10.69 -19.51 33.71
N VAL A 395 -9.97 -20.04 32.72
CA VAL A 395 -10.03 -21.47 32.36
C VAL A 395 -9.24 -22.29 33.38
N SER A 396 -9.90 -23.23 34.04
CA SER A 396 -9.35 -24.02 35.16
C SER A 396 -8.64 -25.33 34.74
N SER A 397 -8.87 -25.81 33.53
CA SER A 397 -8.26 -27.04 32.99
C SER A 397 -7.84 -26.84 31.55
N LEU A 398 -6.54 -26.93 31.27
CA LEU A 398 -5.96 -26.78 29.94
C LEU A 398 -5.35 -28.10 29.47
N SER A 399 -5.73 -28.54 28.28
CA SER A 399 -5.05 -29.63 27.58
C SER A 399 -3.79 -29.09 26.91
N GLU A 400 -2.66 -29.74 27.16
CA GLU A 400 -1.38 -29.39 26.57
C GLU A 400 -1.09 -30.25 25.35
N TRP A 401 -0.77 -29.61 24.22
CA TRP A 401 -0.29 -30.27 23.02
C TRP A 401 1.21 -30.57 23.15
N ASN A 402 1.58 -31.86 23.18
CA ASN A 402 2.97 -32.28 23.31
C ASN A 402 3.52 -33.02 22.08
N GLY A 403 2.97 -32.72 20.89
CA GLY A 403 3.42 -33.31 19.63
C GLY A 403 4.84 -32.87 19.24
N THR A 404 5.58 -33.77 18.58
CA THR A 404 6.89 -33.48 17.99
C THR A 404 6.88 -33.80 16.51
N VAL A 405 7.66 -33.07 15.73
CA VAL A 405 7.85 -33.34 14.30
C VAL A 405 9.31 -33.73 14.07
N PRO A 406 9.61 -35.02 13.83
CA PRO A 406 10.92 -35.44 13.36
C PRO A 406 11.18 -34.81 11.99
N ASN A 407 12.22 -34.00 11.86
CA ASN A 407 12.61 -33.28 10.63
C ASN A 407 11.52 -32.35 10.06
N PRO A 408 11.16 -31.26 10.77
CA PRO A 408 10.17 -30.32 10.27
C PRO A 408 10.69 -29.57 9.03
N PRO A 409 9.79 -29.10 8.14
CA PRO A 409 10.17 -28.27 6.99
C PRO A 409 11.01 -27.08 7.45
N LYS A 410 12.00 -26.67 6.65
CA LYS A 410 12.84 -25.48 6.92
C LYS A 410 12.04 -24.19 6.95
N GLN A 411 10.97 -24.13 6.17
CA GLN A 411 10.06 -23.00 6.08
C GLN A 411 8.62 -23.47 5.99
N VAL A 412 7.74 -22.76 6.69
CA VAL A 412 6.29 -22.90 6.63
C VAL A 412 5.71 -21.50 6.50
N ASP A 413 4.83 -21.30 5.52
CA ASP A 413 4.08 -20.06 5.36
C ASP A 413 2.62 -20.38 5.01
N TRP A 414 1.74 -20.24 5.99
CA TRP A 414 0.32 -20.54 5.85
C TRP A 414 -0.43 -19.54 4.97
N ARG A 415 0.17 -18.37 4.66
CA ARG A 415 -0.38 -17.39 3.71
C ARG A 415 -0.41 -17.98 2.30
N GLU A 416 0.65 -18.68 1.92
CA GLU A 416 0.78 -19.30 0.59
C GLU A 416 -0.16 -20.51 0.40
N LYS A 417 -0.67 -21.06 1.51
CA LYS A 417 -1.56 -22.23 1.51
C LYS A 417 -3.05 -21.87 1.64
N GLY A 418 -3.39 -20.59 1.76
CA GLY A 418 -4.78 -20.12 1.87
C GLY A 418 -5.40 -20.22 3.26
N TYR A 419 -4.60 -20.45 4.31
CA TYR A 419 -5.07 -20.61 5.69
C TYR A 419 -5.28 -19.28 6.44
N VAL A 420 -4.91 -18.17 5.81
CA VAL A 420 -4.81 -16.86 6.48
C VAL A 420 -5.65 -15.83 5.75
N THR A 421 -6.59 -15.20 6.46
CA THR A 421 -7.40 -14.09 5.92
C THR A 421 -6.56 -12.83 5.73
N LYS A 422 -7.13 -11.80 5.10
CA LYS A 422 -6.48 -10.48 4.99
C LYS A 422 -6.09 -9.92 6.37
N VAL A 423 -5.06 -9.08 6.41
CA VAL A 423 -4.74 -8.29 7.60
C VAL A 423 -5.93 -7.37 7.91
N LYS A 424 -6.28 -7.27 9.19
CA LYS A 424 -7.33 -6.40 9.70
C LYS A 424 -6.72 -5.31 10.60
N ASP A 425 -7.54 -4.37 11.03
CA ASP A 425 -7.13 -3.25 11.88
C ASP A 425 -8.06 -3.16 13.10
N GLN A 426 -7.48 -3.30 14.29
CA GLN A 426 -8.19 -3.16 15.56
C GLN A 426 -8.49 -1.70 15.92
N SER A 427 -7.96 -0.74 15.16
CA SER A 427 -8.12 0.69 15.42
C SER A 427 -7.75 1.03 16.87
N THR A 428 -8.48 1.91 17.53
CA THR A 428 -8.22 2.35 18.91
C THR A 428 -8.77 1.42 20.01
N CYS A 429 -9.24 0.23 19.65
CA CYS A 429 -9.82 -0.75 20.57
C CYS A 429 -8.77 -1.82 20.95
N ASN A 430 -8.54 -2.03 22.26
CA ASN A 430 -7.64 -3.06 22.81
C ASN A 430 -8.18 -4.49 22.62
N SER A 431 -8.31 -4.91 21.36
CA SER A 431 -9.00 -6.14 20.97
C SER A 431 -8.09 -7.13 20.25
N CYS A 432 -6.77 -6.97 20.33
CA CYS A 432 -5.81 -7.88 19.72
C CYS A 432 -6.04 -9.37 20.09
N TRP A 433 -6.51 -9.64 21.32
CA TRP A 433 -6.92 -10.97 21.77
C TRP A 433 -8.03 -11.56 20.90
N ALA A 434 -9.01 -10.76 20.45
CA ALA A 434 -10.08 -11.21 19.56
C ALA A 434 -9.54 -11.53 18.17
N PHE A 435 -8.69 -10.67 17.60
CA PHE A 435 -8.06 -10.87 16.28
C PHE A 435 -7.13 -12.09 16.24
N SER A 436 -6.36 -12.31 17.30
CA SER A 436 -5.52 -13.50 17.43
C SER A 436 -6.38 -14.77 17.51
N SER A 437 -7.50 -14.73 18.24
CA SER A 437 -8.43 -15.86 18.38
C SER A 437 -9.12 -16.20 17.07
N THR A 438 -9.70 -15.20 16.38
CA THR A 438 -10.35 -15.40 15.08
C THR A 438 -9.35 -15.92 14.07
N GLY A 439 -8.15 -15.34 13.99
CA GLY A 439 -7.12 -15.76 13.04
C GLY A 439 -6.69 -17.22 13.16
N ALA A 440 -6.58 -17.75 14.38
CA ALA A 440 -6.24 -19.17 14.58
C ALA A 440 -7.42 -20.07 14.20
N LEU A 441 -8.65 -19.70 14.60
CA LEU A 441 -9.85 -20.46 14.25
C LEU A 441 -10.13 -20.46 12.74
N GLU A 442 -9.90 -19.34 12.05
CA GLU A 442 -9.99 -19.23 10.60
C GLU A 442 -9.10 -20.26 9.90
N GLY A 443 -7.85 -20.41 10.36
CA GLY A 443 -6.90 -21.39 9.83
C GLY A 443 -7.35 -22.83 10.08
N GLN A 444 -7.89 -23.13 11.27
CA GLN A 444 -8.40 -24.45 11.61
C GLN A 444 -9.66 -24.81 10.81
N MET A 445 -10.60 -23.87 10.68
CA MET A 445 -11.80 -24.06 9.85
C MET A 445 -11.43 -24.26 8.38
N PHE A 446 -10.43 -23.52 7.86
CA PHE A 446 -9.94 -23.76 6.52
C PHE A 446 -9.34 -25.17 6.37
N LYS A 447 -8.55 -25.63 7.35
CA LYS A 447 -8.02 -27.00 7.37
C LYS A 447 -9.11 -28.06 7.30
N LYS A 448 -10.19 -27.89 8.08
CA LYS A 448 -11.29 -28.85 8.18
C LYS A 448 -12.24 -28.81 6.98
N THR A 449 -12.50 -27.63 6.43
CA THR A 449 -13.59 -27.42 5.45
C THR A 449 -13.13 -27.05 4.04
N GLY A 450 -11.86 -26.63 3.88
CA GLY A 450 -11.34 -26.05 2.64
C GLY A 450 -11.88 -24.65 2.31
N LYS A 451 -12.71 -24.05 3.17
CA LYS A 451 -13.32 -22.73 2.95
C LYS A 451 -12.80 -21.71 3.96
N LEU A 452 -12.12 -20.68 3.45
CA LEU A 452 -11.60 -19.61 4.30
C LEU A 452 -12.71 -18.57 4.51
N VAL A 453 -13.12 -18.38 5.75
CA VAL A 453 -14.18 -17.44 6.13
C VAL A 453 -13.61 -16.49 7.18
N SER A 454 -13.67 -15.18 6.91
CA SER A 454 -13.31 -14.16 7.90
C SER A 454 -14.32 -14.19 9.05
N LEU A 455 -13.85 -14.36 10.28
CA LEU A 455 -14.67 -14.45 11.50
C LEU A 455 -14.75 -13.09 12.19
N SER A 456 -15.77 -12.89 13.03
CA SER A 456 -16.09 -11.59 13.64
C SER A 456 -15.39 -11.38 14.97
N GLU A 457 -14.45 -10.42 15.04
CA GLU A 457 -13.88 -9.99 16.31
C GLU A 457 -14.90 -9.23 17.17
N GLN A 458 -15.80 -8.47 16.54
CA GLN A 458 -16.83 -7.71 17.27
C GLN A 458 -17.80 -8.62 18.01
N ASN A 459 -18.11 -9.80 17.47
CA ASN A 459 -18.86 -10.81 18.20
C ASN A 459 -18.15 -11.18 19.51
N LEU A 460 -16.83 -11.38 19.50
CA LEU A 460 -16.09 -11.68 20.72
C LEU A 460 -16.10 -10.49 21.68
N ILE A 461 -15.87 -9.27 21.19
CA ILE A 461 -15.88 -8.03 21.99
C ILE A 461 -17.22 -7.85 22.72
N ASP A 462 -18.33 -8.02 22.00
CA ASP A 462 -19.66 -7.76 22.54
C ASP A 462 -20.17 -8.89 23.44
N CYS A 463 -19.78 -10.15 23.17
CA CYS A 463 -20.45 -11.33 23.73
C CYS A 463 -19.63 -12.15 24.74
N SER A 464 -18.29 -12.03 24.77
CA SER A 464 -17.45 -12.90 25.62
C SER A 464 -17.14 -12.35 27.02
N ARG A 465 -17.92 -11.35 27.47
CA ARG A 465 -17.73 -10.73 28.79
C ARG A 465 -17.98 -11.68 29.96
N SER A 466 -19.00 -12.52 29.85
CA SER A 466 -19.30 -13.56 30.84
C SER A 466 -18.15 -14.56 30.99
N ASN A 467 -17.39 -14.81 29.91
CA ASN A 467 -16.21 -15.68 29.90
C ASN A 467 -14.95 -15.01 30.47
N GLY A 468 -15.00 -13.71 30.82
CA GLY A 468 -13.90 -12.99 31.47
C GLY A 468 -13.14 -12.00 30.58
N ASN A 469 -13.56 -11.79 29.32
CA ASN A 469 -13.02 -10.72 28.48
C ASN A 469 -13.68 -9.37 28.79
N ASN A 470 -12.99 -8.27 28.49
CA ASN A 470 -13.46 -6.93 28.81
C ASN A 470 -13.61 -6.04 27.56
N GLY A 471 -13.93 -6.63 26.40
CA GLY A 471 -14.16 -5.88 25.17
C GLY A 471 -12.92 -5.10 24.72
N CYS A 472 -13.05 -3.78 24.58
CA CYS A 472 -11.94 -2.89 24.22
C CYS A 472 -11.08 -2.47 25.43
N TYR A 473 -11.28 -3.07 26.60
CA TYR A 473 -10.39 -2.91 27.77
C TYR A 473 -9.46 -4.10 27.96
N GLY A 474 -9.42 -5.01 26.98
CA GLY A 474 -8.54 -6.15 26.95
C GLY A 474 -9.25 -7.48 27.21
N GLY A 475 -8.50 -8.57 27.02
CA GLY A 475 -9.04 -9.92 27.08
C GLY A 475 -7.99 -10.99 26.86
N SER A 476 -8.47 -12.23 26.80
CA SER A 476 -7.67 -13.43 26.69
C SER A 476 -8.15 -14.30 25.54
N VAL A 477 -7.19 -14.86 24.80
CA VAL A 477 -7.47 -15.80 23.70
C VAL A 477 -8.15 -17.08 24.23
N LEU A 478 -7.76 -17.57 25.42
CA LEU A 478 -8.40 -18.75 26.03
C LEU A 478 -9.88 -18.49 26.37
N ASN A 479 -10.20 -17.34 26.96
CA ASN A 479 -11.59 -16.98 27.26
C ASN A 479 -12.42 -16.80 25.98
N ALA A 480 -11.80 -16.26 24.92
CA ALA A 480 -12.43 -16.17 23.61
C ALA A 480 -12.73 -17.56 23.03
N PHE A 481 -11.78 -18.51 23.07
CA PHE A 481 -12.05 -19.89 22.64
C PHE A 481 -13.07 -20.59 23.52
N GLN A 482 -13.10 -20.32 24.82
CA GLN A 482 -14.16 -20.83 25.71
C GLN A 482 -15.54 -20.31 25.26
N TYR A 483 -15.69 -19.01 24.99
CA TYR A 483 -16.92 -18.45 24.43
C TYR A 483 -17.33 -19.13 23.12
N ILE A 484 -16.36 -19.31 22.20
CA ILE A 484 -16.60 -19.92 20.89
C ILE A 484 -17.01 -21.39 21.05
N LYS A 485 -16.42 -22.12 21.98
CA LYS A 485 -16.79 -23.50 22.29
C LYS A 485 -18.24 -23.59 22.79
N ASP A 486 -18.63 -22.68 23.67
CA ASP A 486 -19.95 -22.69 24.30
C ASP A 486 -21.07 -22.23 23.35
N ASN A 487 -20.77 -21.36 22.37
CA ASN A 487 -21.79 -20.70 21.54
C ASN A 487 -21.58 -20.87 20.02
N GLY A 488 -20.34 -20.79 19.56
CA GLY A 488 -19.96 -20.53 18.17
C GLY A 488 -19.63 -19.07 17.93
N ILE A 489 -19.26 -18.73 16.70
CA ILE A 489 -18.89 -17.37 16.30
C ILE A 489 -19.46 -17.00 14.94
N ALA A 490 -19.83 -15.74 14.77
CA ALA A 490 -20.31 -15.18 13.52
C ALA A 490 -19.19 -14.91 12.51
N SER A 491 -19.55 -14.81 11.23
CA SER A 491 -18.64 -14.28 10.22
C SER A 491 -18.51 -12.75 10.34
N GLU A 492 -17.38 -12.21 9.88
CA GLU A 492 -17.15 -10.77 9.74
C GLU A 492 -18.29 -10.11 8.92
N GLN A 493 -18.77 -10.78 7.87
CA GLN A 493 -19.84 -10.25 7.03
C GLN A 493 -21.18 -10.11 7.78
N SER A 494 -21.50 -11.08 8.65
CA SER A 494 -22.75 -11.08 9.42
C SER A 494 -22.69 -10.23 10.69
N TYR A 495 -21.48 -9.99 11.21
CA TYR A 495 -21.25 -9.22 12.42
C TYR A 495 -19.98 -8.37 12.24
N PRO A 496 -20.06 -7.23 11.52
CA PRO A 496 -18.88 -6.45 11.16
C PRO A 496 -18.17 -5.81 12.35
N TYR A 497 -16.87 -5.66 12.22
CA TYR A 497 -16.02 -4.92 13.16
C TYR A 497 -16.35 -3.43 13.18
N SER A 498 -16.51 -2.87 14.37
CA SER A 498 -16.85 -1.45 14.56
C SER A 498 -15.90 -0.69 15.48
N ALA A 499 -14.91 -1.38 16.07
CA ALA A 499 -13.97 -0.84 17.06
C ALA A 499 -14.66 -0.13 18.26
N LYS A 500 -15.89 -0.53 18.58
CA LYS A 500 -16.68 0.05 19.67
C LYS A 500 -16.94 -0.99 20.74
N ASP A 501 -16.99 -0.52 21.97
CA ASP A 501 -17.34 -1.33 23.13
C ASP A 501 -18.70 -0.90 23.71
N GLY A 502 -19.24 -1.68 24.64
CA GLY A 502 -20.48 -1.39 25.37
C GLY A 502 -21.74 -1.60 24.53
N GLN A 503 -21.62 -2.14 23.31
CA GLN A 503 -22.77 -2.55 22.52
C GLN A 503 -23.36 -3.85 23.09
N PRO A 504 -24.69 -4.05 22.99
CA PRO A 504 -25.28 -5.31 23.39
C PRO A 504 -24.76 -6.44 22.47
N CYS A 505 -24.57 -7.64 23.03
CA CYS A 505 -24.28 -8.82 22.23
C CYS A 505 -25.42 -9.09 21.24
N ARG A 506 -25.14 -9.02 19.94
CA ARG A 506 -26.13 -9.24 18.86
C ARG A 506 -26.04 -10.63 18.23
N TYR A 507 -25.24 -11.52 18.82
CA TYR A 507 -25.00 -12.84 18.25
C TYR A 507 -26.26 -13.69 18.32
N SER A 508 -26.57 -14.35 17.20
CA SER A 508 -27.62 -15.35 17.12
C SER A 508 -27.08 -16.62 16.45
N SER A 509 -27.62 -17.78 16.81
CA SER A 509 -27.16 -19.08 16.30
C SER A 509 -27.28 -19.21 14.77
N ASN A 510 -28.20 -18.47 14.14
CA ASN A 510 -28.33 -18.41 12.68
C ASN A 510 -27.16 -17.68 11.98
N GLN A 511 -26.34 -16.92 12.70
CA GLN A 511 -25.14 -16.26 12.18
C GLN A 511 -23.88 -17.12 12.35
N LYS A 512 -23.98 -18.32 12.97
CA LYS A 512 -22.85 -19.20 13.27
C LYS A 512 -22.08 -19.58 12.00
N ALA A 513 -20.86 -19.07 11.88
CA ALA A 513 -19.94 -19.33 10.78
C ALA A 513 -18.84 -20.33 11.14
N ALA A 514 -18.47 -20.40 12.42
CA ALA A 514 -17.47 -21.34 12.94
C ALA A 514 -17.75 -21.74 14.39
N HIS A 515 -17.07 -22.80 14.84
CA HIS A 515 -17.13 -23.38 16.17
C HIS A 515 -15.85 -24.15 16.44
N CYS A 516 -15.48 -24.30 17.71
CA CYS A 516 -14.41 -25.21 18.14
C CYS A 516 -14.93 -26.16 19.21
N GLU A 517 -14.48 -27.41 19.17
CA GLU A 517 -14.78 -28.44 20.16
C GLU A 517 -13.96 -28.24 21.44
N GLY A 518 -12.78 -27.62 21.30
CA GLY A 518 -11.85 -27.34 22.39
C GLY A 518 -10.73 -26.41 21.96
N PHE A 519 -9.69 -26.35 22.77
CA PHE A 519 -8.46 -25.61 22.50
C PHE A 519 -7.32 -26.24 23.29
N GLU A 520 -6.11 -26.21 22.73
CA GLU A 520 -4.91 -26.75 23.37
C GLU A 520 -3.83 -25.68 23.46
N VAL A 521 -3.07 -25.72 24.55
CA VAL A 521 -1.91 -24.85 24.77
C VAL A 521 -0.63 -25.60 24.42
N LEU A 522 0.37 -24.88 23.92
CA LEU A 522 1.70 -25.42 23.70
C LEU A 522 2.58 -25.17 24.94
N PRO A 523 3.57 -26.04 25.22
CA PRO A 523 4.45 -25.89 26.38
C PRO A 523 5.13 -24.52 26.42
N THR A 524 4.99 -23.83 27.56
CA THR A 524 5.53 -22.49 27.81
C THR A 524 7.06 -22.46 27.60
N GLY A 525 7.55 -21.44 26.90
CA GLY A 525 8.98 -21.21 26.69
C GLY A 525 9.64 -22.15 25.68
N ASN A 526 8.87 -22.96 24.96
CA ASN A 526 9.39 -23.98 24.07
C ASN A 526 9.23 -23.63 22.58
N GLU A 527 10.20 -22.91 22.03
CA GLU A 527 10.26 -22.54 20.59
C GLU A 527 10.18 -23.75 19.66
N LYS A 528 10.71 -24.91 20.06
CA LYS A 528 10.62 -26.13 19.26
C LYS A 528 9.18 -26.60 19.11
N ARG A 529 8.36 -26.46 20.16
CA ARG A 529 6.94 -26.85 20.13
C ARG A 529 6.13 -25.90 19.28
N LEU A 530 6.38 -24.59 19.36
CA LEU A 530 5.71 -23.64 18.46
C LEU A 530 6.03 -23.94 16.99
N ARG A 531 7.29 -24.25 16.66
CA ARG A 531 7.68 -24.65 15.30
C ARG A 531 6.96 -25.92 14.85
N ASP A 532 6.99 -26.96 15.67
CA ASP A 532 6.38 -28.26 15.35
C ASP A 532 4.85 -28.13 15.22
N GLY A 533 4.23 -27.30 16.05
CA GLY A 533 2.82 -26.95 15.96
C GLY A 533 2.50 -26.21 14.67
N LEU A 534 3.25 -25.16 14.33
CA LEU A 534 3.07 -24.44 13.06
C LEU A 534 3.26 -25.37 11.85
N ALA A 535 4.14 -26.37 11.94
CA ALA A 535 4.37 -27.32 10.87
C ALA A 535 3.22 -28.34 10.66
N THR A 536 2.41 -28.62 11.69
CA THR A 536 1.42 -29.72 11.66
C THR A 536 -0.01 -29.28 11.91
N ILE A 537 -0.21 -28.30 12.79
CA ILE A 537 -1.52 -27.82 13.23
C ILE A 537 -2.05 -26.76 12.26
N GLY A 538 -1.28 -25.72 11.97
CA GLY A 538 -1.75 -24.53 11.24
C GLY A 538 -1.27 -23.24 11.89
N PRO A 539 -1.90 -22.08 11.59
CA PRO A 539 -1.69 -20.85 12.35
C PRO A 539 -2.03 -21.01 13.85
N ILE A 540 -1.22 -20.42 14.73
CA ILE A 540 -1.32 -20.53 16.19
C ILE A 540 -1.38 -19.14 16.80
N SER A 541 -2.32 -18.90 17.72
CA SER A 541 -2.39 -17.65 18.49
C SER A 541 -1.21 -17.60 19.44
N VAL A 542 -0.45 -16.52 19.41
CA VAL A 542 0.71 -16.29 20.29
C VAL A 542 0.61 -14.90 20.91
N VAL A 543 1.39 -14.68 21.96
CA VAL A 543 1.43 -13.39 22.64
C VAL A 543 2.87 -12.92 22.72
N VAL A 544 3.09 -11.65 22.44
CA VAL A 544 4.41 -11.01 22.43
C VAL A 544 4.41 -9.77 23.31
N ASN A 545 5.60 -9.35 23.72
CA ASN A 545 5.81 -8.01 24.23
C ASN A 545 5.94 -7.02 23.06
N ALA A 546 4.93 -6.17 22.87
CA ALA A 546 4.91 -5.18 21.80
C ALA A 546 4.99 -3.73 22.31
N GLN A 547 5.40 -3.53 23.57
CA GLN A 547 5.46 -2.19 24.18
C GLN A 547 6.62 -1.33 23.65
N LEU A 548 7.64 -1.96 23.06
CA LEU A 548 8.82 -1.27 22.60
C LEU A 548 8.50 -0.36 21.41
N LYS A 549 9.10 0.82 21.41
CA LYS A 549 9.02 1.79 20.32
C LYS A 549 9.58 1.22 19.00
N SER A 550 10.60 0.35 19.07
CA SER A 550 11.11 -0.41 17.92
C SER A 550 10.07 -1.39 17.36
N PHE A 551 9.25 -2.03 18.21
CA PHE A 551 8.15 -2.88 17.77
C PHE A 551 7.05 -2.04 17.10
N ARG A 552 6.63 -0.93 17.74
CA ARG A 552 5.62 0.00 17.19
C ARG A 552 5.97 0.46 15.79
N HIS A 553 7.23 0.78 15.53
CA HIS A 553 7.67 1.36 14.26
C HIS A 553 8.34 0.37 13.31
N TYR A 554 8.27 -0.94 13.57
CA TYR A 554 8.81 -1.94 12.66
C TYR A 554 8.23 -1.80 11.24
N ILE A 555 9.09 -1.83 10.22
CA ILE A 555 8.67 -1.79 8.80
C ILE A 555 9.17 -2.97 7.97
N SER A 556 10.36 -3.51 8.25
CA SER A 556 10.89 -4.67 7.51
C SER A 556 12.12 -5.30 8.18
N GLY A 557 12.47 -6.52 7.77
CA GLY A 557 13.66 -7.24 8.25
C GLY A 557 13.34 -8.26 9.35
N ILE A 558 14.35 -8.87 9.97
CA ILE A 558 14.13 -9.82 11.07
C ILE A 558 14.25 -9.05 12.38
N TYR A 559 13.12 -8.78 13.02
CA TYR A 559 13.03 -8.06 14.29
C TYR A 559 13.74 -8.84 15.40
N GLY A 560 14.73 -8.19 16.03
CA GLY A 560 15.66 -8.82 16.96
C GLY A 560 16.06 -7.92 18.13
N ASP A 561 15.18 -7.02 18.59
CA ASP A 561 15.49 -6.11 19.70
C ASP A 561 15.66 -6.89 21.02
N ILE A 562 16.88 -6.95 21.54
CA ILE A 562 17.22 -7.70 22.77
C ILE A 562 16.49 -7.16 24.02
N ASN A 563 15.99 -5.93 23.98
CA ASN A 563 15.22 -5.36 25.07
C ASN A 563 13.78 -5.90 25.11
N CYS A 564 13.38 -6.72 24.13
CA CYS A 564 12.05 -7.30 24.06
C CYS A 564 11.90 -8.43 25.08
N THR A 565 11.46 -8.06 26.28
CA THR A 565 11.35 -8.97 27.43
C THR A 565 10.21 -9.98 27.28
N SER A 566 10.15 -10.94 28.20
CA SER A 566 9.09 -11.95 28.30
C SER A 566 7.75 -11.43 28.87
N HIS A 567 7.64 -10.14 29.22
CA HIS A 567 6.37 -9.53 29.68
C HIS A 567 5.44 -9.25 28.49
N THR A 568 4.66 -10.26 28.12
CA THR A 568 3.76 -10.21 26.96
C THR A 568 2.50 -9.39 27.23
N ASN A 569 2.09 -8.57 26.26
CA ASN A 569 0.95 -7.63 26.37
C ASN A 569 0.14 -7.50 25.06
N HIS A 570 0.55 -8.19 23.99
CA HIS A 570 -0.12 -8.12 22.68
C HIS A 570 -0.29 -9.50 22.06
N ALA A 571 -1.54 -9.86 21.75
CA ALA A 571 -1.86 -11.12 21.08
C ALA A 571 -1.78 -10.94 19.55
N VAL A 572 -1.02 -11.81 18.90
CA VAL A 572 -0.85 -11.85 17.43
C VAL A 572 -1.05 -13.29 16.94
N LEU A 573 -0.98 -13.51 15.63
CA LEU A 573 -1.10 -14.84 15.06
C LEU A 573 0.23 -15.27 14.42
N ALA A 574 0.84 -16.34 14.93
CA ALA A 574 1.95 -16.97 14.23
C ALA A 574 1.40 -17.76 13.03
N VAL A 575 1.83 -17.39 11.82
CA VAL A 575 1.36 -17.99 10.56
C VAL A 575 2.46 -18.75 9.82
N GLY A 576 3.62 -18.91 10.43
CA GLY A 576 4.73 -19.60 9.80
C GLY A 576 6.07 -19.33 10.46
N TYR A 577 7.12 -19.86 9.86
CA TYR A 577 8.51 -19.66 10.24
C TYR A 577 9.42 -19.92 9.04
N GLY A 578 10.65 -19.43 9.08
CA GLY A 578 11.63 -19.65 8.03
C GLY A 578 13.08 -19.44 8.47
N GLU A 579 13.96 -19.58 7.50
CA GLU A 579 15.39 -19.25 7.58
C GLU A 579 15.80 -18.50 6.30
N SER A 580 16.66 -17.48 6.40
CA SER A 580 17.19 -16.75 5.25
C SER A 580 18.24 -17.61 4.51
N VAL A 581 18.14 -17.69 3.17
CA VAL A 581 18.99 -18.57 2.33
C VAL A 581 20.20 -17.84 1.71
N ASN A 582 20.25 -16.50 1.80
CA ASN A 582 21.13 -15.66 0.98
C ASN A 582 22.18 -14.84 1.74
N GLU A 583 22.49 -15.16 2.99
CA GLU A 583 23.77 -14.71 3.56
C GLU A 583 24.78 -15.81 3.24
N ILE A 584 25.53 -15.61 2.15
CA ILE A 584 26.81 -16.28 1.94
C ILE A 584 27.53 -16.26 3.28
N GLU A 585 28.08 -17.39 3.70
CA GLU A 585 29.03 -17.54 4.80
C GLU A 585 30.29 -16.68 4.53
N THR A 586 30.15 -15.36 4.41
CA THR A 586 31.25 -14.43 4.49
C THR A 586 31.57 -14.32 5.97
N ASN A 587 32.41 -15.24 6.43
CA ASN A 587 33.26 -15.11 7.61
C ASN A 587 32.61 -14.41 8.81
N ASN A 588 31.93 -15.13 9.71
CA ASN A 588 31.81 -14.84 11.15
C ASN A 588 31.78 -13.35 11.62
N ILE A 589 31.09 -12.45 10.92
CA ILE A 589 31.08 -11.00 11.28
C ILE A 589 29.65 -10.46 11.51
N SER A 590 28.57 -11.09 11.02
CA SER A 590 27.20 -10.65 11.34
C SER A 590 26.58 -11.47 12.48
N ASN A 591 26.38 -10.84 13.65
CA ASN A 591 25.59 -11.39 14.77
C ASN A 591 24.06 -11.32 14.50
N HIS A 592 23.63 -11.41 13.25
CA HIS A 592 22.22 -11.21 12.87
C HIS A 592 21.42 -12.52 12.89
N PRO A 593 20.14 -12.47 13.33
CA PRO A 593 19.25 -13.62 13.28
C PRO A 593 18.97 -14.05 11.84
N THR A 594 19.24 -15.31 11.51
CA THR A 594 18.89 -15.90 10.20
C THR A 594 17.56 -16.66 10.21
N LYS A 595 17.05 -17.02 11.40
CA LYS A 595 15.80 -17.74 11.60
C LYS A 595 14.73 -16.82 12.14
N PHE A 596 13.50 -16.98 11.65
CA PHE A 596 12.39 -16.12 12.05
C PHE A 596 11.04 -16.85 12.14
N TRP A 597 10.15 -16.30 12.97
CA TRP A 597 8.71 -16.52 12.98
C TRP A 597 8.03 -15.54 12.03
N ILE A 598 6.92 -15.92 11.39
CA ILE A 598 6.09 -15.02 10.59
C ILE A 598 4.83 -14.71 11.41
N LEU A 599 4.68 -13.46 11.83
CA LEU A 599 3.57 -13.02 12.68
C LEU A 599 2.63 -12.13 11.87
N LYS A 600 1.32 -12.42 11.93
CA LYS A 600 0.25 -11.54 11.44
C LYS A 600 -0.20 -10.64 12.59
N ASN A 601 -0.16 -9.33 12.35
CA ASN A 601 -0.62 -8.34 13.31
C ASN A 601 -2.06 -7.86 12.97
N SER A 602 -2.65 -7.07 13.86
CA SER A 602 -4.00 -6.49 13.77
C SER A 602 -3.97 -4.96 13.72
N TRP A 603 -2.93 -4.37 13.16
CA TRP A 603 -2.72 -2.92 13.07
C TRP A 603 -2.80 -2.40 11.62
N GLY A 604 -3.59 -3.07 10.79
CA GLY A 604 -3.70 -2.74 9.37
C GLY A 604 -2.46 -3.16 8.56
N SER A 605 -2.60 -3.13 7.22
CA SER A 605 -1.53 -3.52 6.30
C SER A 605 -0.40 -2.48 6.18
N GLU A 606 -0.61 -1.26 6.69
CA GLU A 606 0.38 -0.17 6.64
C GLU A 606 1.49 -0.33 7.70
N TRP A 607 1.29 -1.20 8.69
CA TRP A 607 2.30 -1.52 9.70
C TRP A 607 3.15 -2.73 9.27
N GLY A 608 4.47 -2.69 9.46
CA GLY A 608 5.35 -3.82 9.15
C GLY A 608 5.37 -4.22 7.67
N GLU A 609 5.60 -5.50 7.43
CA GLU A 609 5.71 -6.10 6.10
C GLU A 609 4.31 -6.46 5.57
N ASN A 610 3.54 -5.44 5.15
CA ASN A 610 2.13 -5.56 4.76
C ASN A 610 1.23 -6.11 5.89
N GLY A 611 1.44 -5.65 7.12
CA GLY A 611 0.74 -6.12 8.32
C GLY A 611 1.36 -7.33 9.01
N TYR A 612 2.52 -7.78 8.54
CA TYR A 612 3.25 -8.91 9.12
C TYR A 612 4.59 -8.48 9.72
N MET A 613 5.16 -9.32 10.57
CA MET A 613 6.51 -9.17 11.11
C MET A 613 7.27 -10.49 11.01
N ARG A 614 8.57 -10.41 10.71
CA ARG A 614 9.49 -11.51 10.93
C ARG A 614 10.18 -11.30 12.28
N LEU A 615 9.87 -12.12 13.27
CA LEU A 615 10.48 -12.06 14.61
C LEU A 615 11.59 -13.10 14.72
N ALA A 616 12.76 -12.73 15.27
CA ALA A 616 13.87 -13.67 15.46
C ALA A 616 13.44 -14.93 16.23
N ARG A 617 13.86 -16.09 15.72
CA ARG A 617 13.53 -17.43 16.25
C ARG A 617 14.78 -18.14 16.70
N GLU A 618 14.68 -18.97 17.75
CA GLU A 618 15.82 -19.60 18.44
C GLU A 618 16.77 -18.55 19.04
N HIS A 619 16.21 -17.45 19.54
CA HIS A 619 16.90 -16.30 20.11
C HIS A 619 16.45 -16.06 21.56
N GLY A 620 16.38 -17.14 22.35
CA GLY A 620 16.05 -17.07 23.77
C GLY A 620 14.59 -16.71 24.05
N ASN A 621 13.64 -17.22 23.26
CA ASN A 621 12.21 -16.89 23.38
C ASN A 621 11.96 -15.36 23.36
N LEU A 622 12.57 -14.68 22.38
CA LEU A 622 12.50 -13.24 22.22
C LEU A 622 11.04 -12.73 22.26
N CYS A 623 10.81 -11.62 22.96
CA CYS A 623 9.48 -11.05 23.21
C CYS A 623 8.50 -11.97 23.96
N GLY A 624 8.96 -13.12 24.48
CA GLY A 624 8.11 -14.09 25.16
C GLY A 624 7.13 -14.84 24.24
N ILE A 625 7.39 -14.93 22.94
CA ILE A 625 6.45 -15.47 21.94
C ILE A 625 5.86 -16.85 22.31
N THR A 626 6.63 -17.71 22.99
CA THR A 626 6.17 -19.04 23.43
C THR A 626 5.68 -19.11 24.87
N ASN A 627 5.52 -17.97 25.55
CA ASN A 627 4.97 -17.97 26.92
C ASN A 627 3.49 -18.36 26.93
N TYR A 628 2.80 -17.97 25.86
CA TYR A 628 1.38 -18.24 25.70
C TYR A 628 1.12 -18.50 24.22
N SER A 629 0.98 -19.77 23.88
CA SER A 629 0.72 -20.26 22.54
C SER A 629 -0.46 -21.22 22.60
N VAL A 630 -1.51 -20.93 21.85
CA VAL A 630 -2.78 -21.67 21.94
C VAL A 630 -3.43 -21.76 20.56
N TYR A 631 -4.12 -22.87 20.30
CA TYR A 631 -4.89 -23.04 19.08
C TYR A 631 -6.25 -23.72 19.39
N PRO A 632 -7.30 -23.42 18.62
CA PRO A 632 -8.59 -24.09 18.76
C PRO A 632 -8.58 -25.46 18.08
N VAL A 633 -9.35 -26.40 18.60
CA VAL A 633 -9.58 -27.73 17.99
C VAL A 633 -10.98 -27.74 17.38
N VAL A 634 -11.11 -28.05 16.09
CA VAL A 634 -12.34 -27.86 15.31
C VAL A 634 -13.04 -29.10 14.85
#